data_AF-A0A968J5L5-F1
#
_entry.id   AF-A0A968J5L5-F1
#
_cell.length_a   1.000
_cell.length_b   1.000
_cell.length_c   1.000
_cell.angle_alpha   90.00
_cell.angle_beta   90.00
_cell.angle_gamma   90.00
#
_symmetry.space_group_name_H-M   'P 1'
#
loop_
_entity.id
_entity.type
_entity.pdbx_description
1 polymer ?
#
loop_
_entity_poly.entity_id
_entity_poly.type
_entity_poly.pdbx_seq_one_letter_code
_entity_poly.pdbx_strand_id
1 'polypeptide(L)'
;MKAYSTISLSYVRQKNQGFRSKKISIDEISMRKGHHQYVTVISDLDNHCLLEVVDSHKAEEIIVALKSLWTEEERLMVEEVSMDMWAGFAHVIRKVFPNARIV
;
A
#
# COMPACT_ATOMS: atom_id res chain seq x y z
N MET A 1 13.44 -12.16 9.87
CA MET A 1 13.58 -13.11 8.74
C MET A 1 12.61 -12.64 7.66
N LYS A 2 13.06 -11.89 6.64
CA LYS A 2 12.20 -11.35 5.57
C LYS A 2 12.12 -12.40 4.45
N ALA A 3 11.05 -13.19 4.41
CA ALA A 3 10.85 -14.20 3.38
C ALA A 3 10.17 -13.59 2.14
N TYR A 4 10.87 -12.69 1.44
CA TYR A 4 10.52 -12.33 0.06
C TYR A 4 11.30 -13.25 -0.89
N SER A 5 10.95 -14.54 -0.91
CA SER A 5 11.45 -15.46 -1.90
C SER A 5 10.31 -15.89 -2.81
N THR A 6 10.39 -15.47 -4.08
CA THR A 6 9.60 -15.91 -5.24
C THR A 6 8.33 -15.12 -5.60
N ILE A 7 8.30 -13.82 -5.31
CA ILE A 7 7.74 -12.89 -6.32
C ILE A 7 8.98 -12.39 -7.05
N SER A 8 9.05 -12.61 -8.36
CA SER A 8 10.19 -12.13 -9.16
C SER A 8 10.42 -10.65 -8.85
N LEU A 9 11.57 -10.33 -8.26
CA LEU A 9 12.02 -8.96 -7.98
C LEU A 9 12.09 -8.08 -9.23
N SER A 10 11.85 -8.65 -10.42
CA SER A 10 11.65 -7.91 -11.67
C SER A 10 10.33 -7.13 -11.74
N TYR A 11 9.36 -7.38 -10.85
CA TYR A 11 8.06 -6.68 -10.86
C TYR A 11 7.97 -5.51 -9.88
N VAL A 12 8.89 -5.44 -8.92
CA VAL A 12 8.83 -4.48 -7.82
C VAL A 12 9.95 -3.46 -7.99
N ARG A 13 9.52 -2.22 -8.25
CA ARG A 13 10.25 -0.95 -8.07
C ARG A 13 11.07 -0.47 -9.28
N GLN A 14 10.49 0.47 -10.05
CA GLN A 14 11.29 1.56 -10.60
C GLN A 14 11.74 2.46 -9.43
N LYS A 15 12.84 2.08 -8.77
CA LYS A 15 13.42 2.78 -7.61
C LYS A 15 13.79 4.26 -7.81
N ASN A 16 13.66 4.79 -9.03
CA ASN A 16 14.27 6.05 -9.44
C ASN A 16 13.29 7.13 -9.91
N GLN A 17 11.98 6.92 -9.78
CA GLN A 17 10.99 7.98 -10.01
C GLN A 17 10.24 8.23 -8.71
N GLY A 18 10.24 9.49 -8.23
CA GLY A 18 9.52 9.87 -7.02
C GLY A 18 8.04 9.51 -7.12
N PHE A 19 7.39 9.28 -5.98
CA PHE A 19 5.98 8.89 -5.94
C PHE A 19 5.11 10.07 -6.36
N ARG A 20 4.47 9.95 -7.53
CA ARG A 20 3.60 10.98 -8.12
C ARG A 20 2.21 10.45 -8.47
N SER A 21 1.84 9.29 -7.93
CA SER A 21 0.56 8.65 -8.17
C SER A 21 -0.55 9.47 -7.52
N LYS A 22 -1.58 9.83 -8.29
CA LYS A 22 -2.76 10.52 -7.74
C LYS A 22 -3.79 9.52 -7.26
N LYS A 23 -3.79 8.32 -7.86
CA LYS A 23 -4.71 7.23 -7.56
C LYS A 23 -3.95 6.01 -7.11
N ILE A 24 -4.30 5.49 -5.94
CA ILE A 24 -3.72 4.25 -5.41
C ILE A 24 -4.81 3.27 -5.02
N SER A 25 -4.47 1.98 -5.01
CA SER A 25 -5.28 0.94 -4.38
C SER A 25 -4.57 0.35 -3.18
N ILE A 26 -5.33 0.00 -2.14
CA ILE A 26 -4.88 -0.74 -0.98
C ILE A 26 -5.75 -1.98 -0.84
N ASP A 27 -5.13 -3.16 -0.83
CA ASP A 27 -5.84 -4.44 -0.75
C ASP A 27 -5.15 -5.41 0.22
N GLU A 28 -5.88 -6.41 0.71
CA GLU A 28 -5.36 -7.48 1.55
C GLU A 28 -5.29 -8.79 0.76
N ILE A 29 -4.11 -9.41 0.73
CA ILE A 29 -3.91 -10.71 0.09
C ILE A 29 -3.55 -11.76 1.14
N SER A 30 -4.27 -12.88 1.15
CA SER A 30 -3.91 -14.05 1.95
C SER A 30 -2.78 -14.83 1.29
N MET A 31 -1.63 -14.91 1.96
CA MET A 31 -0.43 -15.57 1.45
C MET A 31 -0.57 -17.10 1.41
N ARG A 32 -1.39 -17.68 2.31
CA ARG A 32 -1.67 -19.12 2.36
C ARG A 32 -3.10 -19.35 2.85
N LYS A 33 -3.90 -20.07 2.04
CA LYS A 33 -5.27 -20.46 2.43
C LYS A 33 -5.25 -21.17 3.79
N GLY A 34 -6.00 -20.64 4.76
CA GLY A 34 -6.21 -21.25 6.08
C GLY A 34 -5.23 -20.85 7.19
N HIS A 35 -4.26 -19.96 6.94
CA HIS A 35 -3.22 -19.64 7.93
C HIS A 35 -3.26 -18.21 8.50
N HIS A 36 -4.27 -17.40 8.15
CA HIS A 36 -4.43 -16.00 8.60
C HIS A 36 -3.17 -15.13 8.40
N GLN A 37 -2.36 -15.46 7.39
CA GLN A 37 -1.21 -14.67 6.98
C GLN A 37 -1.64 -13.75 5.85
N TYR A 38 -1.83 -12.49 6.20
CA TYR A 38 -2.32 -11.45 5.33
C TYR A 38 -1.22 -10.43 5.08
N VAL A 39 -1.08 -10.01 3.83
CA VAL A 39 -0.20 -8.92 3.43
C VAL A 39 -1.04 -7.80 2.83
N THR A 40 -0.63 -6.56 3.09
CA THR A 40 -1.25 -5.39 2.47
C THR A 40 -0.50 -5.05 1.19
N VAL A 41 -1.22 -4.94 0.08
CA VAL A 41 -0.67 -4.60 -1.23
C VAL A 41 -1.09 -3.19 -1.60
N ILE A 42 -0.12 -2.39 -2.04
CA ILE A 42 -0.34 -1.01 -2.49
C ILE A 42 0.07 -0.90 -3.95
N SER A 43 -0.85 -0.44 -4.79
CA SER A 43 -0.61 -0.31 -6.23
C SER A 43 -0.94 1.10 -6.73
N ASP A 44 -0.22 1.52 -7.76
CA ASP A 44 -0.49 2.72 -8.53
C ASP A 44 -1.56 2.41 -9.59
N LEU A 45 -2.70 3.08 -9.50
CA LEU A 45 -3.81 2.89 -10.43
C LEU A 45 -3.63 3.69 -11.72
N ASP A 46 -2.83 4.76 -11.72
CA ASP A 46 -2.53 5.56 -12.91
C ASP A 46 -1.53 4.83 -13.82
N ASN A 47 -0.53 4.18 -13.22
CA ASN A 47 0.54 3.47 -13.93
C ASN A 47 0.39 1.94 -13.96
N HIS A 48 -0.67 1.41 -13.35
CA HIS A 48 -0.94 -0.03 -13.24
C HIS A 48 0.27 -0.85 -12.75
N CYS A 49 0.93 -0.36 -11.69
CA CYS A 49 2.13 -1.02 -11.15
C CYS A 49 2.08 -1.21 -9.63
N LEU A 50 2.81 -2.20 -9.15
CA LEU A 50 2.94 -2.51 -7.74
C LEU A 50 3.91 -1.53 -7.08
N LEU A 51 3.44 -0.80 -6.05
CA LEU A 51 4.24 0.15 -5.31
C LEU A 51 4.92 -0.51 -4.12
N GLU A 52 4.18 -1.27 -3.31
CA GLU A 52 4.70 -1.91 -2.11
C GLU A 52 3.85 -3.12 -1.67
N VAL A 53 4.50 -4.04 -0.95
CA VAL A 53 3.85 -5.10 -0.17
C VAL A 53 4.28 -4.98 1.29
N VAL A 54 3.33 -4.70 2.18
CA VAL A 54 3.54 -4.64 3.63
C VAL A 54 3.16 -5.99 4.24
N ASP A 55 4.11 -6.66 4.89
CA ASP A 55 3.90 -7.93 5.60
C ASP A 55 3.18 -7.71 6.95
N SER A 56 1.98 -7.14 6.88
CA SER A 56 1.08 -6.91 8.00
C SER A 56 -0.33 -6.61 7.50
N HIS A 57 -1.31 -6.92 8.34
CA HIS A 57 -2.69 -6.46 8.23
C HIS A 57 -3.07 -5.52 9.39
N LYS A 58 -2.14 -5.11 10.25
CA LYS A 58 -2.46 -4.25 11.39
C LYS A 58 -2.32 -2.79 11.00
N ALA A 59 -3.36 -2.00 11.25
CA ALA A 59 -3.43 -0.59 10.83
C ALA A 59 -2.18 0.23 11.23
N GLU A 60 -1.72 0.12 12.48
CA GLU A 60 -0.55 0.88 12.97
C GLU A 60 0.74 0.48 12.26
N GLU A 61 0.95 -0.82 12.02
CA GLU A 61 2.14 -1.32 11.32
C GLU A 61 2.14 -0.85 9.86
N ILE A 62 0.97 -0.84 9.22
CA ILE A 62 0.79 -0.30 7.87
C ILE A 62 1.05 1.20 7.84
N ILE A 63 0.49 1.98 8.78
CA ILE A 63 0.70 3.44 8.85
C ILE A 63 2.19 3.78 8.94
N VAL A 64 2.92 3.10 9.83
CA VAL A 64 4.36 3.29 10.00
C VAL A 64 5.11 2.96 8.71
N ALA A 65 4.77 1.84 8.07
CA ALA A 65 5.39 1.43 6.81
C ALA A 65 5.17 2.49 5.71
N LEU A 66 3.92 2.89 5.46
CA LEU A 66 3.60 3.83 4.38
C LEU A 66 4.19 5.23 4.61
N LYS A 67 4.20 5.73 5.85
CA LYS A 67 4.84 7.01 6.18
C LYS A 67 6.37 6.98 6.07
N SER A 68 6.98 5.80 6.13
CA SER A 68 8.43 5.64 5.93
C SER A 68 8.83 5.54 4.47
N LEU A 69 7.89 5.21 3.58
CA LEU A 69 8.14 5.00 2.15
C LEU A 69 8.01 6.28 1.33
N TRP A 70 7.10 7.17 1.72
CA TRP A 70 6.81 8.40 1.02
C TRP A 70 6.90 9.61 1.93
N THR A 71 7.35 10.74 1.38
CA THR A 71 7.37 12.00 2.12
C THR A 71 5.95 12.48 2.43
N GLU A 72 5.83 13.49 3.29
CA GLU A 72 4.52 14.08 3.56
C GLU A 72 3.93 14.74 2.31
N GLU A 73 4.74 15.45 1.53
CA GLU A 73 4.32 16.10 0.29
C GLU A 73 3.80 15.08 -0.73
N GLU A 74 4.52 13.98 -0.90
CA GLU A 74 4.12 12.84 -1.75
C GLU A 74 2.77 12.26 -1.33
N ARG A 75 2.57 12.06 -0.02
CA ARG A 75 1.29 11.56 0.52
C ARG A 75 0.13 12.55 0.37
N LEU A 76 0.41 13.86 0.46
CA LEU A 76 -0.60 14.91 0.31
C LEU A 76 -1.09 15.10 -1.13
N MET A 77 -0.33 14.63 -2.12
CA MET A 77 -0.71 14.66 -3.54
C MET A 77 -1.69 13.56 -3.95
N VAL A 78 -1.88 12.53 -3.13
CA VAL A 78 -2.83 11.44 -3.42
C VAL A 78 -4.25 11.99 -3.34
N GLU A 79 -4.99 11.85 -4.43
CA GLU A 79 -6.36 12.37 -4.60
C GLU A 79 -7.40 11.27 -4.35
N GLU A 80 -7.08 10.01 -4.68
CA GLU A 80 -8.02 8.89 -4.57
C GLU A 80 -7.32 7.64 -4.02
N VAL A 81 -7.96 7.00 -3.05
CA VAL A 81 -7.60 5.65 -2.60
C VAL A 81 -8.79 4.72 -2.77
N SER A 82 -8.62 3.69 -3.59
CA SER A 82 -9.56 2.57 -3.62
C SER A 82 -9.13 1.51 -2.61
N MET A 83 -10.09 0.95 -1.87
CA MET A 83 -9.81 -0.11 -0.89
C MET A 83 -10.94 -1.13 -0.82
N ASP A 84 -10.62 -2.33 -0.32
CA ASP A 84 -11.64 -3.29 0.09
C ASP A 84 -12.39 -2.82 1.36
N MET A 85 -13.57 -3.38 1.63
CA MET A 85 -14.53 -2.98 2.67
C MET A 85 -14.03 -3.13 4.12
N TRP A 86 -12.77 -3.48 4.34
CA TRP A 86 -12.20 -3.60 5.67
C TRP A 86 -12.03 -2.23 6.34
N ALA A 87 -12.76 -2.01 7.44
CA ALA A 87 -12.76 -0.74 8.18
C ALA A 87 -11.37 -0.29 8.66
N GLY A 88 -10.41 -1.22 8.82
CA GLY A 88 -9.04 -0.90 9.19
C GLY A 88 -8.32 -0.03 8.16
N PHE A 89 -8.54 -0.26 6.86
CA PHE A 89 -7.94 0.57 5.82
C PHE A 89 -8.49 1.99 5.81
N ALA A 90 -9.76 2.20 6.12
CA ALA A 90 -10.32 3.54 6.24
C ALA A 90 -9.57 4.38 7.29
N HIS A 91 -9.15 3.77 8.39
CA HIS A 91 -8.32 4.42 9.41
C HIS A 91 -6.90 4.71 8.88
N VAL A 92 -6.26 3.73 8.23
CA VAL A 92 -4.94 3.89 7.61
C VAL A 92 -4.94 5.05 6.61
N ILE A 93 -5.89 5.07 5.69
CA ILE A 93 -5.99 6.08 4.62
C ILE A 93 -6.12 7.47 5.21
N ARG A 94 -7.01 7.67 6.20
CA ARG A 94 -7.17 8.98 6.86
C ARG A 94 -5.89 9.47 7.55
N LYS A 95 -5.02 8.57 8.00
CA LYS A 95 -3.75 8.90 8.66
C LYS A 95 -2.58 9.09 7.69
N VAL A 96 -2.60 8.41 6.55
CA VAL A 96 -1.51 8.38 5.58
C VAL A 96 -1.78 9.30 4.40
N PHE A 97 -3.00 9.32 3.85
CA PHE A 97 -3.40 10.10 2.67
C PHE A 97 -4.59 11.01 3.03
N PRO A 98 -4.40 12.04 3.87
CA PRO A 98 -5.50 12.78 4.47
C PRO A 98 -6.34 13.58 3.46
N ASN A 99 -5.79 13.89 2.28
CA ASN A 99 -6.49 14.61 1.21
C ASN A 99 -7.26 13.68 0.26
N ALA A 100 -7.02 12.37 0.35
CA ALA A 100 -7.55 11.44 -0.62
C ALA A 100 -9.02 11.09 -0.35
N ARG A 101 -9.81 11.05 -1.42
CA ARG A 101 -11.15 10.50 -1.40
C ARG A 101 -11.06 8.98 -1.40
N ILE A 102 -11.79 8.35 -0.49
CA ILE A 102 -12.00 6.91 -0.48
C ILE A 102 -13.02 6.55 -1.57
N VAL A 103 -12.70 5.59 -2.43
CA VAL A 103 -13.52 5.16 -3.57
C VAL A 103 -13.85 3.68 -3.52
#